data_AF-A0A1N7HF35-F1
#
_entry.id   AF-A0A1N7HF35-F1
#
_cell.length_a   1.000
_cell.length_b   1.000
_cell.length_c   1.000
_cell.angle_alpha   90.00
_cell.angle_beta   90.00
_cell.angle_gamma   90.00
#
_symmetry.space_group_name_H-M   'P 1'
#
loop_
_entity.id
_entity.type
_entity.pdbx_description
1 polymer ?
#
loop_
_entity_poly.entity_id
_entity_poly.type
_entity_poly.pdbx_seq_one_letter_code
_entity_poly.pdbx_strand_id
1 'polypeptide(L)'
;MTTRKMTGALVLVWVRSDRPRAASMEYWRGPHSQLVARTPGFREYRQHHFPAEATGLWPAVDGAETTIPVDRRLDGTPEVWFDGPLSNLKSLTYNPVVQRDERNVFSRTLLHATLPWGGRWYDTASADTGCRAVILLRRRPGASGSAFASTVLDRIGPTLAAAAGVTETRAQVFQPFTKWMWNSPDVAHDYPTASQFHGVVVVGATDHATLHAALNSTEVAALGPRLTDTVAAIHAYPVATTYIYREHGRPTLPQLRPEAKPGLDPVHRKLPPAPPQPAAGDLPPGRVIELPDPGRPEDVIVDRDGRLVCGLEGGAIVAFHPDSETPKVVADTGGRPLGLELMPDGRVLVCDAHRGLLAVDPASGAVQTLVHYVDDTPLRFCSNAVVDDDGAIWFTESTNRFDFEHYLGALLEHRPSGRLFRRDPDGTVSVVKDGLHFANGLALTPDRTGLLYVETGAYSISKLCLTGEQQGRTVPVRANLPGFPDNLSRFTGGRCWFPLTNPRNPALDRLATMPGIVRKLVWNIPDSLQPEPEKTVWAIAIDPDGHTVDEIHGTHPNFHTATGVVETGGRLYLASPRCRDLLELDLGEAGL
;
A
#
# COMPACT_ATOMS: atom_id res chain seq x y z
N MET A 1 -2.75 -24.38 -25.89
CA MET A 1 -2.70 -23.63 -24.62
C MET A 1 -1.52 -22.68 -24.68
N THR A 2 -1.77 -21.38 -24.60
CA THR A 2 -0.72 -20.36 -24.55
C THR A 2 -0.07 -20.34 -23.17
N THR A 3 1.23 -20.05 -23.13
CA THR A 3 2.00 -20.00 -21.87
C THR A 3 2.94 -18.80 -21.88
N ARG A 4 3.15 -18.20 -20.71
CA ARG A 4 4.14 -17.14 -20.52
C ARG A 4 5.37 -17.71 -19.83
N LYS A 5 6.55 -17.41 -20.38
CA LYS A 5 7.84 -17.79 -19.79
C LYS A 5 8.24 -16.75 -18.75
N MET A 6 8.64 -17.18 -17.57
CA MET A 6 8.96 -16.28 -16.48
C MET A 6 10.17 -16.75 -15.68
N THR A 7 10.92 -15.78 -15.15
CA THR A 7 11.95 -16.01 -14.13
C THR A 7 11.26 -15.99 -12.77
N GLY A 8 11.67 -16.89 -11.87
CA GLY A 8 11.03 -17.03 -10.56
C GLY A 8 11.97 -17.54 -9.48
N ALA A 9 11.51 -17.46 -8.25
CA ALA A 9 12.12 -18.13 -7.12
C ALA A 9 11.03 -18.69 -6.20
N LEU A 10 11.34 -19.78 -5.53
CA LEU A 10 10.50 -20.38 -4.52
C LEU A 10 11.36 -20.77 -3.32
N VAL A 11 10.92 -20.43 -2.10
CA VAL A 11 11.64 -20.82 -0.88
C VAL A 11 10.82 -21.86 -0.13
N LEU A 12 11.46 -22.91 0.37
CA LEU A 12 10.84 -23.86 1.28
C LEU A 12 11.14 -23.43 2.71
N VAL A 13 10.10 -23.31 3.56
CA VAL A 13 10.28 -22.76 4.91
C VAL A 13 9.75 -23.70 6.00
N TRP A 14 10.49 -23.71 7.11
CA TRP A 14 10.10 -24.31 8.38
C TRP A 14 10.15 -23.23 9.44
N VAL A 15 9.05 -23.03 10.16
CA VAL A 15 9.04 -22.06 11.26
C VAL A 15 9.81 -22.60 12.46
N ARG A 16 10.17 -21.72 13.39
CA ARG A 16 10.80 -22.15 14.63
C ARG A 16 9.84 -22.95 15.50
N SER A 17 10.36 -24.01 16.11
CA SER A 17 9.64 -24.86 17.08
C SER A 17 9.82 -24.41 18.53
N ASP A 18 10.68 -23.41 18.78
CA ASP A 18 10.92 -22.85 20.12
C ASP A 18 9.80 -21.90 20.61
N ARG A 19 8.76 -21.71 19.79
CA ARG A 19 7.60 -20.87 20.09
C ARG A 19 6.34 -21.47 19.46
N PRO A 20 5.14 -21.04 19.87
CA PRO A 20 3.90 -21.50 19.26
C PRO A 20 3.91 -21.27 17.74
N ARG A 21 3.61 -22.31 16.97
CA ARG A 21 3.56 -22.26 15.49
C ARG A 21 2.72 -21.09 14.98
N ALA A 22 1.57 -20.84 15.59
CA ALA A 22 0.67 -19.76 15.22
C ALA A 22 1.36 -18.39 15.26
N ALA A 23 2.16 -18.11 16.29
CA ALA A 23 2.89 -16.85 16.43
C ALA A 23 3.97 -16.70 15.33
N SER A 24 4.68 -17.78 14.99
CA SER A 24 5.66 -17.75 13.89
C SER A 24 4.98 -17.54 12.54
N MET A 25 3.84 -18.17 12.30
CA MET A 25 3.06 -18.02 11.06
C MET A 25 2.47 -16.60 10.95
N GLU A 26 2.04 -16.01 12.06
CA GLU A 26 1.56 -14.64 12.13
C GLU A 26 2.68 -13.63 11.88
N TYR A 27 3.84 -13.80 12.52
CA TYR A 27 5.01 -12.95 12.26
C TYR A 27 5.48 -13.10 10.81
N TRP A 28 5.46 -14.33 10.28
CA TRP A 28 5.76 -14.58 8.88
C TRP A 28 4.81 -13.77 8.00
N ARG A 29 3.49 -13.90 8.20
CA ARG A 29 2.44 -13.18 7.45
C ARG A 29 2.56 -11.65 7.56
N GLY A 30 2.96 -11.12 8.71
CA GLY A 30 3.03 -9.69 8.95
C GLY A 30 4.43 -9.13 8.66
N PRO A 31 5.22 -8.83 9.71
CA PRO A 31 6.50 -8.12 9.60
C PRO A 31 7.46 -8.66 8.55
N HIS A 32 7.71 -9.98 8.54
CA HIS A 32 8.71 -10.58 7.66
C HIS A 32 8.36 -10.42 6.18
N SER A 33 7.12 -10.76 5.82
CA SER A 33 6.63 -10.64 4.45
C SER A 33 6.74 -9.23 3.90
N GLN A 34 6.48 -8.23 4.75
CA GLN A 34 6.50 -6.83 4.32
C GLN A 34 7.92 -6.36 4.01
N LEU A 35 8.93 -6.85 4.74
CA LEU A 35 10.34 -6.61 4.40
C LEU A 35 10.67 -7.20 3.03
N VAL A 36 10.21 -8.42 2.75
CA VAL A 36 10.44 -9.12 1.48
C VAL A 36 9.71 -8.43 0.33
N ALA A 37 8.45 -8.00 0.53
CA ALA A 37 7.61 -7.34 -0.47
C ALA A 37 8.18 -6.00 -0.97
N ARG A 38 9.05 -5.36 -0.18
CA ARG A 38 9.76 -4.12 -0.53
C ARG A 38 10.96 -4.35 -1.45
N THR A 39 11.31 -5.60 -1.77
CA THR A 39 12.45 -5.91 -2.63
C THR A 39 12.18 -5.44 -4.07
N PRO A 40 13.02 -4.54 -4.63
CA PRO A 40 12.85 -4.07 -6.00
C PRO A 40 12.91 -5.21 -7.02
N GLY A 41 12.11 -5.09 -8.07
CA GLY A 41 12.10 -6.02 -9.21
C GLY A 41 11.13 -7.22 -9.12
N PHE A 42 10.42 -7.39 -8.00
CA PHE A 42 9.38 -8.42 -7.88
C PHE A 42 8.12 -8.00 -8.65
N ARG A 43 7.72 -8.75 -9.67
CA ARG A 43 6.39 -8.60 -10.29
C ARG A 43 5.30 -9.17 -9.37
N GLU A 44 5.59 -10.34 -8.82
CA GLU A 44 4.63 -11.11 -8.03
C GLU A 44 5.30 -11.60 -6.77
N TYR A 45 4.59 -11.55 -5.64
CA TYR A 45 5.03 -12.14 -4.39
C TYR A 45 3.84 -12.71 -3.63
N ARG A 46 3.83 -14.03 -3.47
CA ARG A 46 2.76 -14.78 -2.80
C ARG A 46 3.35 -15.69 -1.73
N GLN A 47 2.60 -15.93 -0.66
CA GLN A 47 2.94 -16.93 0.34
C GLN A 47 1.84 -17.97 0.42
N HIS A 48 2.23 -19.23 0.31
CA HIS A 48 1.34 -20.36 0.50
C HIS A 48 1.62 -20.96 1.88
N HIS A 49 0.69 -20.79 2.81
CA HIS A 49 0.77 -21.33 4.16
C HIS A 49 0.14 -22.72 4.17
N PHE A 50 0.86 -23.72 4.70
CA PHE A 50 0.38 -25.10 4.77
C PHE A 50 -0.21 -25.41 6.14
N PRO A 51 -1.18 -26.35 6.22
CA PRO A 51 -1.65 -26.88 7.50
C PRO A 51 -0.54 -27.72 8.16
N ALA A 52 -0.51 -27.72 9.50
CA ALA A 52 0.51 -28.45 10.27
C ALA A 52 0.50 -29.97 10.01
N GLU A 53 -0.65 -30.52 9.63
CA GLU A 53 -0.85 -31.95 9.43
C GLU A 53 -1.08 -32.35 7.96
N ALA A 54 -0.41 -31.67 7.02
CA ALA A 54 -0.49 -32.03 5.60
C ALA A 54 -0.04 -33.48 5.36
N THR A 55 -0.91 -34.28 4.73
CA THR A 55 -0.66 -35.70 4.37
C THR A 55 -0.34 -35.91 2.88
N GLY A 56 -0.75 -34.96 2.03
CA GLY A 56 -0.59 -35.01 0.57
C GLY A 56 -1.92 -35.21 -0.16
N LEU A 57 -2.20 -34.39 -1.17
CA LEU A 57 -3.43 -34.46 -1.98
C LEU A 57 -3.27 -35.30 -3.26
N TRP A 58 -2.05 -35.67 -3.64
CA TRP A 58 -1.80 -36.33 -4.91
C TRP A 58 -2.22 -37.81 -4.83
N PRO A 59 -2.92 -38.36 -5.84
CA PRO A 59 -3.26 -39.77 -5.88
C PRO A 59 -2.01 -40.66 -5.77
N ALA A 60 -2.15 -41.87 -5.22
CA ALA A 60 -1.03 -42.81 -5.16
C ALA A 60 -0.48 -43.12 -6.56
N VAL A 61 0.85 -43.07 -6.70
CA VAL A 61 1.56 -43.40 -7.94
C VAL A 61 2.59 -44.47 -7.61
N ASP A 62 2.53 -45.60 -8.30
CA ASP A 62 3.46 -46.70 -8.06
C ASP A 62 4.92 -46.24 -8.24
N GLY A 63 5.81 -46.66 -7.34
CA GLY A 63 7.21 -46.26 -7.37
C GLY A 63 7.52 -44.78 -7.08
N ALA A 64 6.54 -43.93 -6.72
CA ALA A 64 6.76 -42.54 -6.30
C ALA A 64 6.14 -42.24 -4.93
N GLU A 65 6.86 -41.50 -4.08
CA GLU A 65 6.39 -41.09 -2.75
C GLU A 65 5.35 -39.96 -2.89
N THR A 66 4.08 -40.22 -2.59
CA THR A 66 3.01 -39.21 -2.66
C THR A 66 2.50 -38.75 -1.29
N THR A 67 2.66 -39.60 -0.27
CA THR A 67 2.45 -39.22 1.14
C THR A 67 3.60 -38.35 1.64
N ILE A 68 3.28 -37.29 2.38
CA ILE A 68 4.26 -36.36 2.93
C ILE A 68 4.80 -36.91 4.26
N PRO A 69 6.11 -37.20 4.38
CA PRO A 69 6.70 -37.67 5.63
C PRO A 69 6.60 -36.63 6.74
N VAL A 70 6.22 -37.06 7.95
CA VAL A 70 5.98 -36.16 9.11
C VAL A 70 7.22 -35.34 9.46
N ASP A 71 8.41 -35.93 9.38
CA ASP A 71 9.70 -35.30 9.66
C ASP A 71 10.16 -34.30 8.59
N ARG A 72 9.46 -34.24 7.45
CA ARG A 72 9.78 -33.37 6.31
C ARG A 72 8.69 -32.37 5.97
N ARG A 73 7.64 -32.28 6.80
CA ARG A 73 6.53 -31.35 6.58
C ARG A 73 7.02 -29.91 6.58
N LEU A 74 6.62 -29.19 5.56
CA LEU A 74 6.85 -27.76 5.39
C LEU A 74 5.74 -26.96 6.08
N ASP A 75 6.08 -25.76 6.56
CA ASP A 75 5.08 -24.81 7.08
C ASP A 75 4.48 -23.95 5.97
N GLY A 76 5.19 -23.82 4.86
CA GLY A 76 4.71 -23.10 3.70
C GLY A 76 5.80 -22.84 2.67
N THR A 77 5.48 -21.96 1.72
CA THR A 77 6.42 -21.50 0.72
C THR A 77 6.09 -20.09 0.22
N PRO A 78 7.02 -19.13 0.29
CA PRO A 78 6.94 -17.91 -0.52
C PRO A 78 7.35 -18.19 -1.96
N GLU A 79 6.57 -17.65 -2.90
CA GLU A 79 6.78 -17.70 -4.34
C GLU A 79 6.93 -16.27 -4.90
N VAL A 80 7.97 -16.05 -5.71
CA VAL A 80 8.29 -14.75 -6.31
C VAL A 80 8.48 -14.90 -7.82
N TRP A 81 7.98 -13.93 -8.59
CA TRP A 81 8.21 -13.80 -10.04
C TRP A 81 8.70 -12.39 -10.41
N PHE A 82 9.46 -12.24 -11.50
CA PHE A 82 10.08 -10.96 -11.92
C PHE A 82 9.67 -10.50 -13.33
N ASP A 83 9.78 -9.20 -13.57
CA ASP A 83 9.50 -8.53 -14.85
C ASP A 83 10.61 -8.62 -15.91
N GLY A 84 11.81 -9.12 -15.57
CA GLY A 84 13.00 -9.01 -16.42
C GLY A 84 13.94 -10.21 -16.36
N PRO A 85 15.07 -10.17 -17.11
CA PRO A 85 16.05 -11.25 -17.16
C PRO A 85 16.76 -11.45 -15.80
N LEU A 86 17.57 -12.51 -15.72
CA LEU A 86 18.35 -13.03 -14.59
C LEU A 86 18.89 -12.04 -13.52
N SER A 87 19.12 -10.76 -13.84
CA SER A 87 19.66 -9.76 -12.90
C SER A 87 18.80 -9.55 -11.66
N ASN A 88 17.47 -9.69 -11.78
CA ASN A 88 16.54 -9.51 -10.67
C ASN A 88 16.53 -10.68 -9.68
N LEU A 89 17.15 -11.81 -10.03
CA LEU A 89 17.34 -12.90 -9.07
C LEU A 89 18.36 -12.53 -7.98
N LYS A 90 19.32 -11.65 -8.29
CA LYS A 90 20.35 -11.21 -7.35
C LYS A 90 19.76 -10.38 -6.21
N SER A 91 18.67 -9.63 -6.45
CA SER A 91 18.02 -8.81 -5.42
C SER A 91 17.36 -9.65 -4.32
N LEU A 92 16.93 -10.87 -4.63
CA LEU A 92 16.58 -11.86 -3.60
C LEU A 92 17.79 -12.27 -2.80
N THR A 93 18.85 -12.74 -3.46
CA THR A 93 20.01 -13.34 -2.78
C THR A 93 20.82 -12.35 -1.94
N TYR A 94 20.58 -11.04 -2.08
CA TYR A 94 21.32 -10.00 -1.38
C TYR A 94 20.39 -8.91 -0.81
N ASN A 95 19.58 -9.28 0.17
CA ASN A 95 18.90 -8.32 1.05
C ASN A 95 19.29 -8.60 2.52
N PRO A 96 20.30 -7.90 3.07
CA PRO A 96 20.84 -8.18 4.41
C PRO A 96 19.83 -7.93 5.53
N VAL A 97 18.80 -7.11 5.30
CA VAL A 97 17.73 -6.88 6.27
C VAL A 97 16.82 -8.10 6.35
N VAL A 98 16.40 -8.64 5.21
CA VAL A 98 15.59 -9.86 5.15
C VAL A 98 16.33 -11.04 5.75
N GLN A 99 17.60 -11.23 5.39
CA GLN A 99 18.42 -12.35 5.91
C GLN A 99 18.61 -12.29 7.43
N ARG A 100 18.78 -11.09 8.00
CA ARG A 100 18.87 -10.91 9.46
C ARG A 100 17.54 -11.16 10.16
N ASP A 101 16.42 -10.88 9.50
CA ASP A 101 15.10 -11.09 10.06
C ASP A 101 14.65 -12.57 9.99
N GLU A 102 15.13 -13.36 9.02
CA GLU A 102 14.73 -14.77 8.89
C GLU A 102 14.90 -15.58 10.18
N ARG A 103 15.97 -15.33 10.95
CA ARG A 103 16.23 -16.02 12.24
C ARG A 103 15.13 -15.82 13.28
N ASN A 104 14.35 -14.75 13.15
CA ASN A 104 13.23 -14.44 14.05
C ASN A 104 12.02 -15.34 13.78
N VAL A 105 11.97 -16.00 12.62
CA VAL A 105 10.76 -16.66 12.10
C VAL A 105 10.99 -18.13 11.77
N PHE A 106 12.10 -18.41 11.09
CA PHE A 106 12.38 -19.70 10.50
C PHE A 106 13.48 -20.44 11.24
N SER A 107 13.31 -21.76 11.35
CA SER A 107 14.38 -22.68 11.72
C SER A 107 15.19 -23.11 10.50
N ARG A 108 14.56 -23.16 9.32
CA ARG A 108 15.18 -23.54 8.04
C ARG A 108 14.53 -22.83 6.87
N THR A 109 15.33 -22.37 5.91
CA THR A 109 14.87 -21.83 4.62
C THR A 109 15.72 -22.39 3.48
N LEU A 110 15.10 -22.81 2.38
CA LEU A 110 15.79 -23.37 1.21
C LEU A 110 15.32 -22.67 -0.07
N LEU A 111 16.15 -21.79 -0.62
CA LEU A 111 15.83 -21.04 -1.84
C LEU A 111 16.10 -21.87 -3.09
N HIS A 112 15.10 -21.92 -3.98
CA HIS A 112 15.19 -22.46 -5.32
C HIS A 112 14.98 -21.37 -6.36
N ALA A 113 15.96 -21.22 -7.23
CA ALA A 113 15.95 -20.30 -8.37
C ALA A 113 15.38 -20.98 -9.63
N THR A 114 14.65 -20.22 -10.45
CA THR A 114 14.15 -20.67 -11.75
C THR A 114 14.45 -19.67 -12.84
N LEU A 115 15.08 -20.18 -13.90
CA LEU A 115 15.46 -19.42 -15.10
C LEU A 115 14.26 -19.26 -16.05
N PRO A 116 14.28 -18.28 -16.98
CA PRO A 116 13.13 -17.99 -17.84
C PRO A 116 12.56 -19.20 -18.60
N TRP A 117 13.42 -20.13 -19.02
CA TRP A 117 12.99 -21.35 -19.72
C TRP A 117 12.37 -22.40 -18.80
N GLY A 118 12.66 -22.36 -17.49
CA GLY A 118 12.16 -23.28 -16.48
C GLY A 118 10.86 -22.84 -15.78
N GLY A 119 10.42 -21.60 -15.96
CA GLY A 119 9.17 -21.08 -15.41
C GLY A 119 8.06 -20.96 -16.46
N ARG A 120 6.84 -21.38 -16.11
CA ARG A 120 5.65 -21.28 -16.96
C ARG A 120 4.45 -20.79 -16.17
N TRP A 121 3.76 -19.81 -16.73
CA TRP A 121 2.37 -19.50 -16.40
C TRP A 121 1.49 -20.00 -17.53
N TYR A 122 0.46 -20.74 -17.16
CA TYR A 122 -0.44 -21.40 -18.09
C TYR A 122 -1.73 -20.61 -18.15
N ASP A 123 -2.23 -20.34 -19.36
CA ASP A 123 -3.52 -19.69 -19.52
C ASP A 123 -4.64 -20.66 -19.12
N THR A 124 -5.44 -20.25 -18.15
CA THR A 124 -6.59 -20.97 -17.57
C THR A 124 -7.87 -20.16 -17.80
N ALA A 125 -9.04 -20.73 -17.50
CA ALA A 125 -10.28 -19.97 -17.55
C ALA A 125 -10.25 -18.82 -16.53
N SER A 126 -10.58 -17.59 -16.95
CA SER A 126 -10.62 -16.42 -16.07
C SER A 126 -11.76 -16.54 -15.06
N ALA A 127 -11.43 -17.00 -13.86
CA ALA A 127 -12.30 -17.00 -12.69
C ALA A 127 -11.48 -16.78 -11.42
N ASP A 128 -12.16 -16.39 -10.33
CA ASP A 128 -11.51 -16.16 -9.06
C ASP A 128 -10.97 -17.45 -8.44
N THR A 129 -9.66 -17.45 -8.14
CA THR A 129 -9.01 -18.56 -7.44
C THR A 129 -9.30 -18.47 -5.94
N GLY A 130 -10.09 -19.42 -5.40
CA GLY A 130 -10.46 -19.48 -3.99
C GLY A 130 -9.56 -20.40 -3.14
N CYS A 131 -9.00 -21.46 -3.72
CA CYS A 131 -8.08 -22.35 -3.02
C CYS A 131 -6.90 -22.79 -3.93
N ARG A 132 -5.85 -23.35 -3.33
CA ARG A 132 -4.65 -23.79 -4.05
C ARG A 132 -4.06 -25.09 -3.48
N ALA A 133 -3.31 -25.79 -4.32
CA ALA A 133 -2.34 -26.79 -3.91
C ALA A 133 -0.95 -26.43 -4.45
N VAL A 134 0.09 -26.73 -3.66
CA VAL A 134 1.49 -26.63 -4.09
C VAL A 134 2.04 -28.04 -4.22
N ILE A 135 2.40 -28.43 -5.43
CA ILE A 135 2.87 -29.78 -5.77
C ILE A 135 4.38 -29.74 -5.95
N LEU A 136 5.12 -30.22 -4.94
CA LEU A 136 6.58 -30.31 -4.97
C LEU A 136 7.02 -31.65 -5.57
N LEU A 137 7.97 -31.60 -6.51
CA LEU A 137 8.36 -32.74 -7.35
C LEU A 137 9.85 -33.03 -7.16
N ARG A 138 10.17 -34.29 -6.83
CA ARG A 138 11.55 -34.77 -6.75
C ARG A 138 11.88 -35.60 -7.97
N ARG A 139 12.95 -35.23 -8.67
CA ARG A 139 13.49 -36.00 -9.80
C ARG A 139 14.04 -37.34 -9.33
N ARG A 140 13.78 -38.40 -10.11
CA ARG A 140 14.34 -39.73 -9.85
C ARG A 140 15.86 -39.75 -10.07
N PRO A 141 16.64 -40.43 -9.19
CA PRO A 141 18.06 -40.68 -9.47
C PRO A 141 18.26 -41.37 -10.82
N GLY A 142 19.17 -40.84 -11.65
CA GLY A 142 19.43 -41.34 -12.99
C GLY A 142 18.55 -40.73 -14.10
N ALA A 143 17.44 -40.07 -13.77
CA ALA A 143 16.63 -39.37 -14.77
C ALA A 143 17.33 -38.07 -15.23
N SER A 144 17.31 -37.80 -16.54
CA SER A 144 17.90 -36.58 -17.09
C SER A 144 17.11 -35.34 -16.65
N GLY A 145 17.81 -34.21 -16.50
CA GLY A 145 17.17 -32.95 -16.12
C GLY A 145 16.16 -32.46 -17.16
N SER A 146 16.42 -32.70 -18.45
CA SER A 146 15.52 -32.36 -19.55
C SER A 146 14.25 -33.22 -19.56
N ALA A 147 14.37 -34.54 -19.31
CA ALA A 147 13.21 -35.41 -19.21
C ALA A 147 12.32 -35.03 -18.02
N PHE A 148 12.93 -34.69 -16.88
CA PHE A 148 12.22 -34.16 -15.72
C PHE A 148 11.53 -32.82 -16.04
N ALA A 149 12.27 -31.87 -16.63
CA ALA A 149 11.70 -30.57 -16.99
C ALA A 149 10.51 -30.69 -17.95
N SER A 150 10.59 -31.56 -18.95
CA SER A 150 9.48 -31.84 -19.86
C SER A 150 8.30 -32.51 -19.13
N THR A 151 8.57 -33.39 -18.17
CA THR A 151 7.51 -33.99 -17.33
C THR A 151 6.74 -32.92 -16.54
N VAL A 152 7.45 -31.96 -15.94
CA VAL A 152 6.80 -30.87 -15.17
C VAL A 152 6.09 -29.89 -16.11
N LEU A 153 6.79 -29.38 -17.12
CA LEU A 153 6.34 -28.24 -17.90
C LEU A 153 5.43 -28.59 -19.08
N ASP A 154 5.60 -29.76 -19.68
CA ASP A 154 4.89 -30.16 -20.90
C ASP A 154 3.84 -31.25 -20.65
N ARG A 155 3.83 -31.86 -19.45
CA ARG A 155 2.86 -32.90 -19.07
C ARG A 155 2.01 -32.47 -17.88
N ILE A 156 2.60 -32.38 -16.67
CA ILE A 156 1.84 -32.09 -15.45
C ILE A 156 1.15 -30.72 -15.53
N GLY A 157 1.90 -29.66 -15.83
CA GLY A 157 1.37 -28.29 -15.90
C GLY A 157 0.18 -28.15 -16.86
N PRO A 158 0.31 -28.53 -18.15
CA PRO A 158 -0.79 -28.47 -19.10
C PRO A 158 -1.99 -29.35 -18.73
N THR A 159 -1.76 -30.56 -18.20
CA THR A 159 -2.86 -31.44 -17.77
C THR A 159 -3.68 -30.80 -16.65
N LEU A 160 -3.02 -30.21 -15.65
CA LEU A 160 -3.72 -29.53 -14.56
C LEU A 160 -4.41 -28.24 -15.04
N ALA A 161 -3.74 -27.44 -15.86
CA ALA A 161 -4.32 -26.20 -16.38
C ALA A 161 -5.55 -26.43 -17.27
N ALA A 162 -5.63 -27.58 -17.94
CA ALA A 162 -6.77 -27.98 -18.74
C ALA A 162 -7.90 -28.66 -17.94
N ALA A 163 -7.68 -28.96 -16.66
CA ALA A 163 -8.68 -29.61 -15.82
C ALA A 163 -9.85 -28.67 -15.53
N ALA A 164 -11.06 -29.22 -15.50
CA ALA A 164 -12.27 -28.44 -15.31
C ALA A 164 -12.25 -27.68 -13.96
N GLY A 165 -12.57 -26.39 -14.01
CA GLY A 165 -12.64 -25.52 -12.83
C GLY A 165 -11.28 -25.09 -12.25
N VAL A 166 -10.17 -25.43 -12.91
CA VAL A 166 -8.86 -24.86 -12.59
C VAL A 166 -8.78 -23.43 -13.10
N THR A 167 -8.43 -22.52 -12.19
CA THR A 167 -8.43 -21.07 -12.40
C THR A 167 -7.02 -20.50 -12.49
N GLU A 168 -6.01 -21.24 -12.04
CA GLU A 168 -4.61 -20.84 -12.06
C GLU A 168 -3.73 -22.08 -12.18
N THR A 169 -2.70 -22.03 -13.02
CA THR A 169 -1.62 -23.02 -12.99
C THR A 169 -0.29 -22.37 -13.30
N ARG A 170 0.71 -22.64 -12.47
CA ARG A 170 2.08 -22.14 -12.61
C ARG A 170 3.07 -23.26 -12.31
N ALA A 171 4.14 -23.35 -13.08
CA ALA A 171 5.16 -24.37 -12.86
C ALA A 171 6.56 -23.75 -12.88
N GLN A 172 7.43 -24.29 -12.04
CA GLN A 172 8.84 -23.92 -11.98
C GLN A 172 9.71 -25.19 -11.92
N VAL A 173 10.75 -25.24 -12.75
CA VAL A 173 11.85 -26.21 -12.65
C VAL A 173 13.05 -25.50 -12.06
N PHE A 174 13.59 -26.06 -10.98
CA PHE A 174 14.62 -25.43 -10.18
C PHE A 174 16.01 -25.61 -10.79
N GLN A 175 16.87 -24.61 -10.59
CA GLN A 175 18.30 -24.75 -10.78
C GLN A 175 18.90 -25.65 -9.69
N PRO A 176 20.08 -26.26 -9.93
CA PRO A 176 20.79 -27.03 -8.92
C PRO A 176 20.96 -26.23 -7.62
N PHE A 177 20.60 -26.85 -6.50
CA PHE A 177 20.65 -26.19 -5.20
C PHE A 177 22.08 -25.78 -4.87
N THR A 178 22.24 -24.53 -4.43
CA THR A 178 23.54 -23.93 -4.14
C THR A 178 23.45 -23.15 -2.84
N LYS A 179 24.09 -23.68 -1.77
CA LYS A 179 23.97 -23.13 -0.41
C LYS A 179 24.39 -21.66 -0.27
N TRP A 180 25.43 -21.23 -0.99
CA TRP A 180 25.93 -19.85 -0.84
C TRP A 180 24.99 -18.77 -1.40
N MET A 181 24.00 -19.14 -2.23
CA MET A 181 23.03 -18.20 -2.79
C MET A 181 22.01 -17.70 -1.74
N TRP A 182 21.89 -18.36 -0.60
CA TRP A 182 20.98 -17.96 0.49
C TRP A 182 21.55 -18.45 1.83
N ASN A 183 22.17 -17.55 2.58
CA ASN A 183 22.88 -17.90 3.80
C ASN A 183 22.56 -16.90 4.92
N SER A 184 21.34 -17.02 5.43
CA SER A 184 20.85 -16.23 6.56
C SER A 184 21.54 -16.69 7.85
N PRO A 185 22.11 -15.77 8.66
CA PRO A 185 22.70 -16.12 9.93
C PRO A 185 21.68 -16.79 10.86
N ASP A 186 22.10 -17.80 11.61
CA ASP A 186 21.30 -18.53 12.61
C ASP A 186 20.06 -19.27 12.05
N VAL A 187 20.01 -19.49 10.73
CA VAL A 187 18.98 -20.28 10.03
C VAL A 187 19.64 -21.47 9.34
N ALA A 188 19.01 -22.65 9.42
CA ALA A 188 19.53 -23.83 8.76
C ALA A 188 19.31 -23.76 7.23
N HIS A 189 20.32 -24.20 6.48
CA HIS A 189 20.29 -24.33 5.01
C HIS A 189 20.88 -25.66 4.55
N ASP A 190 20.95 -26.65 5.44
CA ASP A 190 21.36 -28.00 5.10
C ASP A 190 20.26 -28.69 4.28
N TYR A 191 20.66 -29.32 3.17
CA TYR A 191 19.69 -29.92 2.25
C TYR A 191 20.21 -31.22 1.62
N PRO A 192 19.98 -32.37 2.27
CA PRO A 192 20.46 -33.66 1.79
C PRO A 192 19.96 -33.97 0.38
N THR A 193 20.84 -34.43 -0.52
CA THR A 193 20.52 -34.69 -1.93
C THR A 193 19.30 -35.61 -2.12
N ALA A 194 19.12 -36.61 -1.25
CA ALA A 194 17.99 -37.52 -1.28
C ALA A 194 16.64 -36.83 -1.04
N SER A 195 16.63 -35.68 -0.36
CA SER A 195 15.42 -34.92 -0.01
C SER A 195 15.17 -33.72 -0.94
N GLN A 196 16.05 -33.48 -1.93
CA GLN A 196 15.96 -32.29 -2.77
C GLN A 196 14.79 -32.32 -3.76
N PHE A 197 13.91 -31.33 -3.68
CA PHE A 197 12.94 -31.03 -4.72
C PHE A 197 13.62 -30.37 -5.92
N HIS A 198 13.08 -30.63 -7.10
CA HIS A 198 13.64 -30.22 -8.39
C HIS A 198 12.65 -29.38 -9.22
N GLY A 199 11.39 -29.36 -8.83
CA GLY A 199 10.39 -28.50 -9.43
C GLY A 199 9.13 -28.42 -8.58
N VAL A 200 8.23 -27.55 -9.00
CA VAL A 200 6.97 -27.27 -8.34
C VAL A 200 5.89 -26.94 -9.37
N VAL A 201 4.66 -27.35 -9.09
CA VAL A 201 3.47 -26.88 -9.79
C VAL A 201 2.49 -26.33 -8.76
N VAL A 202 2.10 -25.07 -8.91
CA VAL A 202 1.03 -24.44 -8.13
C VAL A 202 -0.23 -24.48 -8.98
N VAL A 203 -1.30 -25.05 -8.44
CA VAL A 203 -2.60 -25.14 -9.09
C VAL A 203 -3.67 -24.51 -8.19
N GLY A 204 -4.55 -23.71 -8.78
CA GLY A 204 -5.64 -23.04 -8.11
C GLY A 204 -6.99 -23.40 -8.70
N ALA A 205 -8.03 -23.40 -7.87
CA ALA A 205 -9.41 -23.60 -8.28
C ALA A 205 -10.35 -22.69 -7.48
N THR A 206 -11.61 -22.61 -7.88
CA THR A 206 -12.66 -21.83 -7.20
C THR A 206 -12.87 -22.29 -5.75
N ASP A 207 -12.81 -23.59 -5.51
CA ASP A 207 -13.08 -24.22 -4.21
C ASP A 207 -12.35 -25.57 -4.07
N HIS A 208 -12.29 -26.06 -2.83
CA HIS A 208 -11.52 -27.26 -2.49
C HIS A 208 -12.07 -28.53 -3.16
N ALA A 209 -13.37 -28.61 -3.44
CA ALA A 209 -13.97 -29.78 -4.07
C ALA A 209 -13.56 -29.86 -5.55
N THR A 210 -13.62 -28.73 -6.26
CA THR A 210 -13.11 -28.60 -7.62
C THR A 210 -11.62 -28.90 -7.70
N LEU A 211 -10.81 -28.36 -6.77
CA LEU A 211 -9.38 -28.65 -6.71
C LEU A 211 -9.10 -30.15 -6.53
N HIS A 212 -9.79 -30.79 -5.59
CA HIS A 212 -9.64 -32.22 -5.34
C HIS A 212 -10.08 -33.05 -6.56
N ALA A 213 -11.17 -32.68 -7.22
CA ALA A 213 -11.63 -33.35 -8.44
C ALA A 213 -10.60 -33.23 -9.58
N ALA A 214 -9.99 -32.04 -9.75
CA ALA A 214 -8.94 -31.83 -10.75
C ALA A 214 -7.70 -32.69 -10.49
N LEU A 215 -7.26 -32.81 -9.23
CA LEU A 215 -6.11 -33.66 -8.86
C LEU A 215 -6.40 -35.17 -9.00
N ASN A 216 -7.66 -35.57 -8.91
CA ASN A 216 -8.10 -36.97 -9.03
C ASN A 216 -8.73 -37.29 -10.40
N SER A 217 -8.52 -36.42 -11.40
CA SER A 217 -9.13 -36.60 -12.72
C SER A 217 -8.53 -37.80 -13.47
N THR A 218 -9.26 -38.31 -14.46
CA THR A 218 -8.80 -39.39 -15.35
C THR A 218 -7.52 -39.01 -16.10
N GLU A 219 -7.37 -37.74 -16.46
CA GLU A 219 -6.21 -37.20 -17.17
C GLU A 219 -4.98 -37.18 -16.27
N VAL A 220 -5.14 -36.80 -15.00
CA VAL A 220 -4.05 -36.85 -14.00
C VAL A 220 -3.65 -38.29 -13.70
N ALA A 221 -4.62 -39.19 -13.54
CA ALA A 221 -4.35 -40.62 -13.34
C ALA A 221 -3.58 -41.22 -14.53
N ALA A 222 -3.90 -40.81 -15.76
CA ALA A 222 -3.20 -41.23 -16.97
C ALA A 222 -1.74 -40.76 -17.05
N LEU A 223 -1.32 -39.78 -16.24
CA LEU A 223 0.09 -39.41 -16.12
C LEU A 223 0.90 -40.48 -15.38
N GLY A 224 0.31 -41.20 -14.42
CA GLY A 224 0.98 -42.09 -13.47
C GLY A 224 2.10 -42.95 -14.07
N PRO A 225 1.83 -43.82 -15.06
CA PRO A 225 2.84 -44.69 -15.67
C PRO A 225 4.01 -43.95 -16.34
N ARG A 226 3.83 -42.67 -16.70
CA ARG A 226 4.85 -41.84 -17.34
C ARG A 226 5.63 -41.00 -16.33
N LEU A 227 5.09 -40.82 -15.12
CA LEU A 227 5.78 -40.10 -14.04
C LEU A 227 6.81 -40.99 -13.35
N THR A 228 6.58 -42.30 -13.31
CA THR A 228 7.44 -43.25 -12.60
C THR A 228 8.88 -43.22 -13.09
N ASP A 229 9.13 -42.99 -14.38
CA ASP A 229 10.49 -43.00 -14.93
C ASP A 229 11.30 -41.75 -14.55
N THR A 230 10.64 -40.63 -14.26
CA THR A 230 11.30 -39.32 -14.09
C THR A 230 11.13 -38.73 -12.70
N VAL A 231 10.10 -39.13 -11.95
CA VAL A 231 9.73 -38.57 -10.65
C VAL A 231 9.82 -39.64 -9.56
N ALA A 232 10.45 -39.30 -8.45
CA ALA A 232 10.59 -40.16 -7.26
C ALA A 232 9.69 -39.70 -6.09
N ALA A 233 9.19 -38.47 -6.09
CA ALA A 233 8.18 -38.00 -5.14
C ALA A 233 7.31 -36.90 -5.72
N ILE A 234 6.03 -36.90 -5.32
CA ILE A 234 5.01 -35.92 -5.67
C ILE A 234 4.28 -35.50 -4.40
N HIS A 235 4.75 -34.43 -3.75
CA HIS A 235 4.16 -33.95 -2.50
C HIS A 235 3.21 -32.79 -2.79
N ALA A 236 1.91 -33.09 -2.92
CA ALA A 236 0.88 -32.08 -3.12
C ALA A 236 0.37 -31.54 -1.77
N TYR A 237 0.90 -30.41 -1.35
CA TYR A 237 0.47 -29.73 -0.13
C TYR A 237 -0.87 -29.01 -0.36
N PRO A 238 -1.90 -29.25 0.48
CA PRO A 238 -3.04 -28.35 0.57
C PRO A 238 -2.56 -26.99 1.07
N VAL A 239 -3.05 -25.90 0.48
CA VAL A 239 -2.76 -24.54 0.96
C VAL A 239 -3.90 -24.08 1.85
N ALA A 240 -3.60 -23.89 3.15
CA ALA A 240 -4.57 -23.39 4.11
C ALA A 240 -4.94 -21.93 3.81
N THR A 241 -3.94 -21.11 3.46
CA THR A 241 -4.17 -19.71 3.07
C THR A 241 -3.08 -19.24 2.13
N THR A 242 -3.45 -18.44 1.12
CA THR A 242 -2.49 -17.72 0.28
C THR A 242 -2.57 -16.24 0.57
N TYR A 243 -1.45 -15.64 0.93
CA TYR A 243 -1.32 -14.19 1.06
C TYR A 243 -0.59 -13.64 -0.17
N ILE A 244 -1.16 -12.61 -0.78
CA ILE A 244 -0.55 -11.89 -1.90
C ILE A 244 0.00 -10.60 -1.30
N TYR A 245 1.28 -10.31 -1.59
CA TYR A 245 1.99 -9.13 -1.11
C TYR A 245 2.53 -8.26 -2.25
N ARG A 246 2.70 -8.84 -3.44
CA ARG A 246 2.88 -8.10 -4.69
C ARG A 246 2.10 -8.75 -5.81
N GLU A 247 1.47 -7.94 -6.64
CA GLU A 247 0.84 -8.37 -7.89
C GLU A 247 1.03 -7.26 -8.92
N HIS A 248 1.45 -7.62 -10.14
CA HIS A 248 1.80 -6.67 -11.20
C HIS A 248 2.82 -5.58 -10.78
N GLY A 249 3.76 -5.93 -9.89
CA GLY A 249 4.80 -5.02 -9.40
C GLY A 249 4.34 -4.06 -8.29
N ARG A 250 3.06 -4.05 -7.94
CA ARG A 250 2.51 -3.21 -6.86
C ARG A 250 2.51 -3.97 -5.54
N PRO A 251 3.00 -3.39 -4.43
CA PRO A 251 2.76 -3.91 -3.10
C PRO A 251 1.27 -4.01 -2.83
N THR A 252 0.86 -5.03 -2.10
CA THR A 252 -0.54 -5.31 -1.79
C THR A 252 -0.66 -5.48 -0.29
N LEU A 253 -1.79 -5.05 0.29
CA LEU A 253 -2.08 -5.42 1.67
C LEU A 253 -2.17 -6.96 1.74
N PRO A 254 -1.57 -7.64 2.73
CA PRO A 254 -1.81 -9.05 2.91
C PRO A 254 -3.31 -9.27 3.03
N GLN A 255 -3.91 -9.88 1.99
CA GLN A 255 -5.35 -10.18 1.75
C GLN A 255 -6.06 -9.33 0.68
N LEU A 256 -5.49 -8.24 0.15
CA LEU A 256 -6.12 -7.50 -0.94
C LEU A 256 -5.36 -7.73 -2.24
N ARG A 257 -6.01 -8.37 -3.22
CA ARG A 257 -5.56 -8.28 -4.60
C ARG A 257 -5.64 -6.82 -5.05
N PRO A 258 -4.65 -6.27 -5.77
CA PRO A 258 -4.80 -4.99 -6.43
C PRO A 258 -5.95 -5.09 -7.44
N GLU A 259 -6.96 -4.27 -7.16
CA GLU A 259 -8.14 -3.92 -7.98
C GLU A 259 -9.34 -4.87 -7.96
N ALA A 260 -10.22 -4.63 -6.98
CA ALA A 260 -11.64 -4.42 -7.21
C ALA A 260 -12.06 -3.14 -6.47
N LYS A 261 -12.78 -2.23 -7.14
CA LYS A 261 -13.33 -1.00 -6.54
C LYS A 261 -14.08 -1.40 -5.24
N PRO A 262 -13.65 -0.98 -4.03
CA PRO A 262 -14.19 -1.52 -2.78
C PRO A 262 -15.70 -1.29 -2.67
N GLY A 263 -16.45 -2.25 -2.12
CA GLY A 263 -17.89 -2.06 -1.94
C GLY A 263 -18.21 -0.90 -0.99
N LEU A 264 -19.22 -0.10 -1.32
CA LEU A 264 -19.77 0.88 -0.37
C LEU A 264 -20.73 0.23 0.62
N ASP A 265 -20.72 0.70 1.85
CA ASP A 265 -21.70 0.50 2.91
C ASP A 265 -22.28 1.87 3.37
N PRO A 266 -23.12 2.49 2.52
CA PRO A 266 -23.49 3.89 2.63
C PRO A 266 -24.36 4.17 3.85
N VAL A 267 -23.97 5.17 4.65
CA VAL A 267 -24.72 5.63 5.83
C VAL A 267 -25.59 6.82 5.44
N HIS A 268 -26.86 6.82 5.88
CA HIS A 268 -27.74 7.97 5.67
C HIS A 268 -27.31 9.13 6.57
N ARG A 269 -27.01 10.29 5.99
CA ARG A 269 -26.58 11.47 6.75
C ARG A 269 -27.31 12.72 6.25
N LYS A 270 -27.93 13.46 7.18
CA LYS A 270 -28.54 14.76 6.88
C LYS A 270 -27.48 15.84 7.05
N LEU A 271 -27.05 16.44 5.95
CA LEU A 271 -26.14 17.57 5.95
C LEU A 271 -26.93 18.88 6.05
N PRO A 272 -26.41 19.92 6.75
CA PRO A 272 -26.96 21.26 6.65
C PRO A 272 -26.89 21.76 5.19
N PRO A 273 -27.81 22.63 4.74
CA PRO A 273 -27.73 23.25 3.42
C PRO A 273 -26.39 23.95 3.24
N ALA A 274 -25.80 23.81 2.04
CA ALA A 274 -24.58 24.53 1.69
C ALA A 274 -24.81 26.04 1.86
N PRO A 275 -23.87 26.77 2.50
CA PRO A 275 -23.96 28.22 2.56
C PRO A 275 -23.82 28.83 1.15
N PRO A 276 -24.24 30.09 0.95
CA PRO A 276 -24.01 30.80 -0.31
C PRO A 276 -22.51 30.80 -0.64
N GLN A 277 -22.18 30.45 -1.89
CA GLN A 277 -20.82 30.51 -2.38
C GLN A 277 -20.49 31.97 -2.75
N PRO A 278 -19.39 32.56 -2.25
CA PRO A 278 -18.93 33.85 -2.74
C PRO A 278 -18.58 33.74 -4.23
N ALA A 279 -18.85 34.80 -5.00
CA ALA A 279 -18.51 34.82 -6.42
C ALA A 279 -16.98 34.68 -6.59
N ALA A 280 -16.56 33.88 -7.56
CA ALA A 280 -15.15 33.80 -7.94
C ALA A 280 -14.71 35.17 -8.50
N GLY A 281 -13.62 35.71 -7.96
CA GLY A 281 -12.98 36.93 -8.42
C GLY A 281 -11.74 36.65 -9.25
N ASP A 282 -11.00 37.70 -9.53
CA ASP A 282 -9.66 37.58 -10.11
C ASP A 282 -8.68 37.12 -9.02
N LEU A 283 -7.84 36.15 -9.36
CA LEU A 283 -6.73 35.76 -8.49
C LEU A 283 -5.67 36.87 -8.47
N PRO A 284 -4.90 37.00 -7.38
CA PRO A 284 -3.72 37.85 -7.40
C PRO A 284 -2.75 37.45 -8.51
N PRO A 285 -1.87 38.37 -8.97
CA PRO A 285 -0.84 38.03 -9.95
C PRO A 285 0.02 36.87 -9.48
N GLY A 286 0.44 36.01 -10.40
CA GLY A 286 1.15 34.80 -10.03
C GLY A 286 1.73 34.03 -11.21
N ARG A 287 2.40 32.92 -10.91
CA ARG A 287 3.02 32.02 -11.90
C ARG A 287 2.93 30.57 -11.46
N VAL A 288 3.07 29.67 -12.42
CA VAL A 288 3.24 28.24 -12.16
C VAL A 288 4.73 27.95 -11.96
N ILE A 289 5.07 27.17 -10.93
CA ILE A 289 6.43 26.70 -10.68
C ILE A 289 6.53 25.25 -11.11
N GLU A 290 7.29 25.01 -12.17
CA GLU A 290 7.45 23.68 -12.75
C GLU A 290 8.18 22.72 -11.81
N LEU A 291 7.61 21.53 -11.62
CA LEU A 291 8.20 20.47 -10.81
C LEU A 291 8.76 19.33 -11.68
N PRO A 292 9.69 18.51 -11.16
CA PRO A 292 10.16 17.32 -11.84
C PRO A 292 9.02 16.32 -12.12
N ASP A 293 9.15 15.56 -13.21
CA ASP A 293 8.20 14.50 -13.55
C ASP A 293 8.43 13.22 -12.72
N PRO A 294 7.35 12.53 -12.29
CA PRO A 294 5.95 12.95 -12.39
C PRO A 294 5.63 13.96 -11.26
N GLY A 295 5.17 15.16 -11.63
CA GLY A 295 4.74 16.20 -10.68
C GLY A 295 3.48 15.79 -9.88
N ARG A 296 2.61 16.72 -9.50
CA ARG A 296 1.38 16.49 -8.68
C ARG A 296 1.59 16.42 -7.17
N PRO A 297 2.13 17.50 -6.58
CA PRO A 297 2.27 17.60 -5.14
C PRO A 297 0.91 17.69 -4.46
N GLU A 298 0.76 17.04 -3.31
CA GLU A 298 -0.45 17.17 -2.50
C GLU A 298 -0.30 18.28 -1.45
N ASP A 299 0.91 18.45 -0.91
CA ASP A 299 1.22 19.48 0.07
C ASP A 299 2.51 20.22 -0.26
N VAL A 300 2.67 21.41 0.33
CA VAL A 300 3.88 22.24 0.23
C VAL A 300 4.12 22.94 1.56
N ILE A 301 5.35 22.83 2.07
CA ILE A 301 5.78 23.50 3.31
C ILE A 301 7.05 24.31 3.07
N VAL A 302 7.46 25.08 4.08
CA VAL A 302 8.70 25.85 4.09
C VAL A 302 9.64 25.26 5.13
N ASP A 303 10.88 24.99 4.73
CA ASP A 303 11.92 24.51 5.65
C ASP A 303 12.60 25.67 6.41
N ARG A 304 13.58 25.35 7.26
CA ARG A 304 14.31 26.34 8.07
C ARG A 304 15.13 27.33 7.26
N ASP A 305 15.55 26.93 6.07
CA ASP A 305 16.37 27.74 5.19
C ASP A 305 15.49 28.67 4.34
N GLY A 306 14.16 28.49 4.35
CA GLY A 306 13.22 29.22 3.50
C GLY A 306 13.04 28.58 2.12
N ARG A 307 13.39 27.30 1.97
CA ARG A 307 13.09 26.52 0.77
C ARG A 307 11.68 25.97 0.84
N LEU A 308 11.01 25.92 -0.31
CA LEU A 308 9.80 25.14 -0.46
C LEU A 308 10.15 23.66 -0.49
N VAL A 309 9.34 22.85 0.19
CA VAL A 309 9.44 21.39 0.17
C VAL A 309 8.08 20.81 -0.20
N CYS A 310 8.04 19.92 -1.19
CA CYS A 310 6.83 19.20 -1.57
C CYS A 310 7.15 17.74 -1.93
N GLY A 311 6.16 16.86 -1.77
CA GLY A 311 6.24 15.45 -2.15
C GLY A 311 5.43 15.20 -3.42
N LEU A 312 5.99 14.47 -4.38
CA LEU A 312 5.46 14.30 -5.73
C LEU A 312 4.80 12.93 -5.94
N GLU A 313 4.16 12.76 -7.10
CA GLU A 313 3.75 11.42 -7.54
C GLU A 313 4.96 10.48 -7.65
N GLY A 314 4.78 9.22 -7.27
CA GLY A 314 5.85 8.22 -7.27
C GLY A 314 6.83 8.30 -6.10
N GLY A 315 6.76 9.33 -5.24
CA GLY A 315 7.40 9.32 -3.93
C GLY A 315 8.53 10.32 -3.72
N ALA A 316 8.97 11.01 -4.78
CA ALA A 316 10.05 11.99 -4.70
C ALA A 316 9.70 13.16 -3.77
N ILE A 317 10.63 13.55 -2.90
CA ILE A 317 10.57 14.78 -2.11
C ILE A 317 11.50 15.78 -2.76
N VAL A 318 10.98 16.97 -3.10
CA VAL A 318 11.77 18.04 -3.71
C VAL A 318 11.90 19.22 -2.78
N ALA A 319 13.05 19.90 -2.82
CA ALA A 319 13.30 21.13 -2.09
C ALA A 319 14.02 22.17 -2.97
N PHE A 320 13.64 23.44 -2.84
CA PHE A 320 14.25 24.56 -3.59
C PHE A 320 13.85 25.93 -3.05
N HIS A 321 14.69 26.93 -3.29
CA HIS A 321 14.29 28.33 -3.16
C HIS A 321 13.53 28.80 -4.42
N PRO A 322 12.31 29.35 -4.29
CA PRO A 322 11.45 29.66 -5.44
C PRO A 322 12.02 30.72 -6.39
N ASP A 323 12.92 31.59 -5.92
CA ASP A 323 13.47 32.70 -6.71
C ASP A 323 14.86 32.43 -7.28
N SER A 324 15.61 31.47 -6.72
CA SER A 324 17.04 31.29 -7.01
C SER A 324 17.43 29.89 -7.43
N GLU A 325 16.55 28.90 -7.25
CA GLU A 325 16.86 27.50 -7.54
C GLU A 325 15.73 26.79 -8.27
N THR A 326 16.11 25.87 -9.15
CA THR A 326 15.18 24.89 -9.70
C THR A 326 14.88 23.80 -8.66
N PRO A 327 13.65 23.25 -8.63
CA PRO A 327 13.32 22.09 -7.79
C PRO A 327 14.32 20.93 -7.91
N LYS A 328 14.84 20.45 -6.79
CA LYS A 328 15.77 19.31 -6.72
C LYS A 328 15.18 18.21 -5.86
N VAL A 329 15.26 16.96 -6.33
CA VAL A 329 14.91 15.78 -5.53
C VAL A 329 15.96 15.61 -4.42
N VAL A 330 15.49 15.62 -3.17
CA VAL A 330 16.34 15.45 -1.97
C VAL A 330 16.15 14.09 -1.30
N ALA A 331 15.02 13.43 -1.52
CA ALA A 331 14.74 12.08 -1.04
C ALA A 331 13.68 11.40 -1.92
N ASP A 332 13.50 10.09 -1.74
CA ASP A 332 12.44 9.34 -2.41
C ASP A 332 11.81 8.31 -1.46
N THR A 333 10.52 8.46 -1.22
CA THR A 333 9.72 7.55 -0.40
C THR A 333 9.32 6.28 -1.17
N GLY A 334 9.30 6.29 -2.51
CA GLY A 334 8.74 5.21 -3.32
C GLY A 334 7.25 4.93 -3.07
N GLY A 335 6.52 5.88 -2.45
CA GLY A 335 5.10 5.82 -2.15
C GLY A 335 4.33 6.99 -2.76
N ARG A 336 3.33 7.50 -2.03
CA ARG A 336 2.54 8.67 -2.41
C ARG A 336 2.48 9.64 -1.22
N PRO A 337 3.40 10.62 -1.14
CA PRO A 337 3.36 11.71 -0.17
C PRO A 337 2.07 12.50 -0.28
N LEU A 338 1.47 12.76 0.88
CA LEU A 338 0.28 13.58 1.08
C LEU A 338 0.72 14.81 1.89
N GLY A 339 0.40 14.88 3.18
CA GLY A 339 0.80 15.98 4.07
C GLY A 339 2.27 15.93 4.51
N LEU A 340 2.84 17.12 4.71
CA LEU A 340 4.22 17.32 5.14
C LEU A 340 4.28 18.19 6.39
N GLU A 341 5.26 17.94 7.25
CA GLU A 341 5.54 18.82 8.40
C GLU A 341 7.04 18.89 8.69
N LEU A 342 7.51 20.10 9.01
CA LEU A 342 8.91 20.33 9.36
C LEU A 342 9.16 19.94 10.83
N MET A 343 10.08 19.00 11.05
CA MET A 343 10.48 18.57 12.39
C MET A 343 11.51 19.53 13.03
N PRO A 344 11.56 19.61 14.38
CA PRO A 344 12.56 20.41 15.09
C PRO A 344 14.02 20.02 14.87
N ASP A 345 14.33 18.87 14.27
CA ASP A 345 15.70 18.47 13.91
C ASP A 345 16.05 18.75 12.44
N GLY A 346 15.13 19.35 11.67
CA GLY A 346 15.32 19.65 10.25
C GLY A 346 14.90 18.51 9.32
N ARG A 347 14.47 17.35 9.85
CA ARG A 347 13.81 16.33 9.04
C ARG A 347 12.41 16.78 8.63
N VAL A 348 11.88 16.14 7.60
CA VAL A 348 10.51 16.33 7.13
C VAL A 348 9.71 15.09 7.51
N LEU A 349 8.66 15.30 8.28
CA LEU A 349 7.64 14.30 8.52
C LEU A 349 6.76 14.22 7.26
N VAL A 350 6.51 13.01 6.77
CA VAL A 350 5.73 12.75 5.55
C VAL A 350 4.63 11.77 5.88
N CYS A 351 3.38 12.20 5.70
CA CYS A 351 2.24 11.30 5.63
C CYS A 351 2.18 10.71 4.22
N ASP A 352 2.38 9.40 4.10
CA ASP A 352 2.40 8.70 2.82
C ASP A 352 1.21 7.72 2.74
N ALA A 353 0.45 7.79 1.65
CA ALA A 353 -0.75 6.98 1.46
C ALA A 353 -0.46 5.48 1.42
N HIS A 354 0.73 5.07 0.97
CA HIS A 354 1.11 3.67 0.79
C HIS A 354 2.06 3.18 1.87
N ARG A 355 2.80 4.10 2.52
CA ARG A 355 3.86 3.76 3.48
C ARG A 355 3.58 4.20 4.92
N GLY A 356 2.50 4.95 5.18
CA GLY A 356 2.14 5.45 6.50
C GLY A 356 2.92 6.71 6.87
N LEU A 357 3.20 6.89 8.16
CA LEU A 357 3.93 8.04 8.67
C LEU A 357 5.45 7.80 8.58
N LEU A 358 6.15 8.71 7.90
CA LEU A 358 7.59 8.62 7.64
C LEU A 358 8.33 9.85 8.20
N ALA A 359 9.59 9.69 8.60
CA ALA A 359 10.54 10.77 8.77
C ALA A 359 11.58 10.69 7.65
N VAL A 360 11.78 11.80 6.96
CA VAL A 360 12.69 11.95 5.82
C VAL A 360 13.78 12.94 6.19
N ASP A 361 15.04 12.53 6.05
CA ASP A 361 16.18 13.42 6.17
C ASP A 361 16.57 13.97 4.78
N PRO A 362 16.30 15.25 4.48
CA PRO A 362 16.60 15.83 3.18
C PRO A 362 18.12 15.99 2.92
N ALA A 363 18.97 15.94 3.97
CA ALA A 363 20.42 16.06 3.79
C ALA A 363 21.06 14.75 3.32
N SER A 364 20.56 13.62 3.81
CA SER A 364 21.07 12.28 3.45
C SER A 364 20.19 11.51 2.47
N GLY A 365 18.95 11.94 2.27
CA GLY A 365 17.93 11.20 1.53
C GLY A 365 17.35 10.00 2.30
N ALA A 366 17.70 9.84 3.58
CA ALA A 366 17.25 8.69 4.38
C ALA A 366 15.76 8.78 4.70
N VAL A 367 15.05 7.66 4.53
CA VAL A 367 13.61 7.54 4.83
C VAL A 367 13.38 6.49 5.91
N GLN A 368 12.87 6.93 7.06
CA GLN A 368 12.50 6.09 8.19
C GLN A 368 10.97 5.98 8.27
N THR A 369 10.44 4.77 8.37
CA THR A 369 9.02 4.58 8.70
C THR A 369 8.83 4.67 10.20
N LEU A 370 7.97 5.60 10.65
CA LEU A 370 7.64 5.80 12.06
C LEU A 370 6.39 5.04 12.48
N VAL A 371 5.35 5.04 11.64
CA VAL A 371 4.10 4.32 11.86
C VAL A 371 3.61 3.78 10.54
N HIS A 372 3.22 2.51 10.51
CA HIS A 372 2.58 1.91 9.34
C HIS A 372 1.28 1.19 9.70
N TYR A 373 1.16 0.71 10.95
CA TYR A 373 0.00 0.03 11.48
C TYR A 373 -0.47 0.72 12.75
N VAL A 374 -1.79 0.74 12.95
CA VAL A 374 -2.44 1.06 14.22
C VAL A 374 -3.55 0.03 14.43
N ASP A 375 -3.59 -0.60 15.61
CA ASP A 375 -4.53 -1.69 15.95
C ASP A 375 -4.50 -2.82 14.91
N ASP A 376 -3.30 -3.30 14.57
CA ASP A 376 -3.03 -4.34 13.56
C ASP A 376 -3.56 -4.03 12.14
N THR A 377 -4.04 -2.81 11.92
CA THR A 377 -4.58 -2.35 10.64
C THR A 377 -3.60 -1.36 10.01
N PRO A 378 -3.21 -1.56 8.73
CA PRO A 378 -2.34 -0.62 8.04
C PRO A 378 -3.03 0.72 7.90
N LEU A 379 -2.27 1.81 8.00
CA LEU A 379 -2.75 3.12 7.61
C LEU A 379 -3.02 3.12 6.10
N ARG A 380 -4.28 3.29 5.71
CA ARG A 380 -4.71 3.25 4.28
C ARG A 380 -4.62 4.60 3.58
N PHE A 381 -4.75 5.66 4.35
CA PHE A 381 -4.75 7.02 3.88
C PHE A 381 -4.18 7.92 4.98
N CYS A 382 -2.89 7.74 5.30
CA CYS A 382 -2.18 8.63 6.23
C CYS A 382 -2.10 10.02 5.61
N SER A 383 -2.77 11.01 6.18
CA SER A 383 -3.11 12.24 5.45
C SER A 383 -2.25 13.43 5.85
N ASN A 384 -2.31 13.89 7.10
CA ASN A 384 -1.55 15.05 7.57
C ASN A 384 -0.99 14.81 8.99
N ALA A 385 0.01 15.58 9.38
CA ALA A 385 0.65 15.45 10.68
C ALA A 385 1.22 16.78 11.19
N VAL A 386 1.34 16.91 12.51
CA VAL A 386 2.02 18.03 13.17
C VAL A 386 2.90 17.51 14.30
N VAL A 387 3.99 18.22 14.57
CA VAL A 387 4.90 17.93 15.69
C VAL A 387 4.69 18.94 16.81
N ASP A 388 4.45 18.45 18.01
CA ASP A 388 4.28 19.25 19.22
C ASP A 388 5.63 19.45 19.93
N ASP A 389 5.68 20.38 20.88
CA ASP A 389 6.93 20.80 21.54
C ASP A 389 7.50 19.71 22.47
N ASP A 390 6.66 18.78 22.95
CA ASP A 390 7.07 17.59 23.70
C ASP A 390 7.65 16.47 22.79
N GLY A 391 7.68 16.70 21.47
CA GLY A 391 8.11 15.73 20.47
C GLY A 391 7.04 14.71 20.10
N ALA A 392 5.81 14.85 20.64
CA ALA A 392 4.69 14.05 20.19
C ALA A 392 4.30 14.42 18.77
N ILE A 393 3.85 13.42 18.02
CA ILE A 393 3.39 13.60 16.65
C ILE A 393 1.90 13.31 16.62
N TRP A 394 1.12 14.31 16.22
CA TRP A 394 -0.30 14.13 15.94
C TRP A 394 -0.46 13.88 14.46
N PHE A 395 -1.23 12.88 14.05
CA PHE A 395 -1.42 12.57 12.64
C PHE A 395 -2.79 11.97 12.37
N THR A 396 -3.25 12.11 11.12
CA THR A 396 -4.57 11.64 10.68
C THR A 396 -4.48 10.46 9.74
N GLU A 397 -5.53 9.66 9.75
CA GLU A 397 -5.90 8.79 8.63
C GLU A 397 -7.26 9.27 8.11
N SER A 398 -7.35 9.64 6.83
CA SER A 398 -8.60 10.14 6.24
C SER A 398 -9.70 9.10 6.31
N THR A 399 -9.37 7.85 6.02
CA THR A 399 -10.29 6.72 6.13
C THR A 399 -9.53 5.41 6.34
N ASN A 400 -10.03 4.58 7.24
CA ASN A 400 -9.53 3.21 7.42
C ASN A 400 -10.21 2.18 6.49
N ARG A 401 -10.94 2.65 5.46
CA ARG A 401 -11.70 1.78 4.53
C ARG A 401 -11.19 1.80 3.10
N PHE A 402 -10.85 2.98 2.59
CA PHE A 402 -10.48 3.17 1.19
C PHE A 402 -9.02 3.60 1.08
N ASP A 403 -8.32 3.08 0.09
CA ASP A 403 -6.96 3.51 -0.23
C ASP A 403 -7.02 4.81 -1.06
N PHE A 404 -5.87 5.47 -1.26
CA PHE A 404 -5.80 6.76 -1.96
C PHE A 404 -6.47 6.76 -3.33
N GLU A 405 -6.32 5.69 -4.11
CA GLU A 405 -6.90 5.57 -5.46
C GLU A 405 -8.42 5.49 -5.47
N HIS A 406 -9.04 5.21 -4.31
CA HIS A 406 -10.48 4.99 -4.16
C HIS A 406 -11.12 5.90 -3.10
N TYR A 407 -10.45 7.00 -2.76
CA TYR A 407 -10.84 7.94 -1.70
C TYR A 407 -12.27 8.48 -1.82
N LEU A 408 -12.75 8.70 -3.05
CA LEU A 408 -14.11 9.14 -3.32
C LEU A 408 -15.17 8.21 -2.71
N GLY A 409 -14.84 6.92 -2.53
CA GLY A 409 -15.70 5.96 -1.87
C GLY A 409 -16.05 6.37 -0.44
N ALA A 410 -15.08 6.89 0.32
CA ALA A 410 -15.31 7.36 1.69
C ALA A 410 -16.26 8.57 1.74
N LEU A 411 -16.13 9.50 0.79
CA LEU A 411 -17.00 10.67 0.69
C LEU A 411 -18.44 10.27 0.34
N LEU A 412 -18.62 9.37 -0.65
CA LEU A 412 -19.94 8.85 -1.03
C LEU A 412 -20.58 8.00 0.06
N GLU A 413 -19.77 7.25 0.80
CA GLU A 413 -20.26 6.40 1.88
C GLU A 413 -20.86 7.22 3.03
N HIS A 414 -20.35 8.43 3.27
CA HIS A 414 -20.67 9.31 4.40
C HIS A 414 -20.52 8.62 5.77
N ARG A 415 -19.84 7.48 5.83
CA ARG A 415 -19.52 6.79 7.08
C ARG A 415 -18.32 7.48 7.73
N PRO A 416 -18.40 7.80 9.04
CA PRO A 416 -17.24 8.24 9.78
C PRO A 416 -16.25 7.08 9.91
N SER A 417 -15.09 7.20 9.25
CA SER A 417 -14.04 6.16 9.22
C SER A 417 -12.63 6.73 9.30
N GLY A 418 -12.51 8.06 9.44
CA GLY A 418 -11.24 8.73 9.68
C GLY A 418 -10.85 8.68 11.15
N ARG A 419 -9.56 8.77 11.40
CA ARG A 419 -8.98 8.65 12.74
C ARG A 419 -7.94 9.75 12.98
N LEU A 420 -7.83 10.17 14.23
CA LEU A 420 -6.78 11.04 14.74
C LEU A 420 -5.96 10.26 15.75
N PHE A 421 -4.65 10.30 15.59
CA PHE A 421 -3.70 9.59 16.43
C PHE A 421 -2.73 10.55 17.11
N ARG A 422 -2.14 10.08 18.20
CA ARG A 422 -0.96 10.67 18.81
C ARG A 422 0.12 9.60 18.92
N ARG A 423 1.33 9.91 18.45
CA ARG A 423 2.52 9.10 18.64
C ARG A 423 3.45 9.80 19.64
N ASP A 424 3.74 9.13 20.73
CA ASP A 424 4.71 9.58 21.72
C ASP A 424 6.16 9.51 21.21
N PRO A 425 7.10 10.26 21.82
CA PRO A 425 8.52 10.17 21.49
C PRO A 425 9.09 8.75 21.62
N ASP A 426 8.57 7.93 22.53
CA ASP A 426 8.97 6.53 22.73
C ASP A 426 8.47 5.59 21.60
N GLY A 427 7.59 6.09 20.72
CA GLY A 427 7.01 5.35 19.61
C GLY A 427 5.64 4.74 19.87
N THR A 428 5.09 4.86 21.08
CA THR A 428 3.72 4.44 21.40
C THR A 428 2.72 5.24 20.57
N VAL A 429 1.75 4.57 19.95
CA VAL A 429 0.69 5.21 19.17
C VAL A 429 -0.66 4.98 19.85
N SER A 430 -1.41 6.06 20.06
CA SER A 430 -2.75 6.04 20.64
C SER A 430 -3.78 6.60 19.66
N VAL A 431 -4.94 5.94 19.56
CA VAL A 431 -6.11 6.49 18.87
C VAL A 431 -6.76 7.54 19.77
N VAL A 432 -6.69 8.80 19.36
CA VAL A 432 -7.23 9.94 20.12
C VAL A 432 -8.69 10.17 19.76
N LYS A 433 -9.01 10.07 18.47
CA LYS A 433 -10.39 10.07 17.97
C LYS A 433 -10.55 9.01 16.89
N ASP A 434 -11.68 8.34 16.94
CA ASP A 434 -12.17 7.46 15.90
C ASP A 434 -13.54 7.95 15.43
N GLY A 435 -13.90 7.63 14.19
CA GLY A 435 -15.16 8.04 13.60
C GLY A 435 -15.20 9.50 13.17
N LEU A 436 -14.13 10.01 12.57
CA LEU A 436 -14.10 11.31 11.89
C LEU A 436 -14.59 11.17 10.43
N HIS A 437 -15.15 12.25 9.88
CA HIS A 437 -15.59 12.29 8.49
C HIS A 437 -14.49 12.78 7.55
N PHE A 438 -13.64 11.85 7.10
CA PHE A 438 -12.53 12.12 6.18
C PHE A 438 -11.53 13.14 6.77
N ALA A 439 -10.74 12.68 7.75
CA ALA A 439 -9.82 13.54 8.49
C ALA A 439 -8.57 13.87 7.68
N ASN A 440 -8.39 15.14 7.29
CA ASN A 440 -7.26 15.60 6.47
C ASN A 440 -6.29 16.45 7.30
N GLY A 441 -6.40 17.78 7.20
CA GLY A 441 -5.43 18.74 7.76
C GLY A 441 -5.37 18.82 9.28
N LEU A 442 -4.18 19.14 9.78
CA LEU A 442 -3.89 19.41 11.19
C LEU A 442 -3.09 20.71 11.36
N ALA A 443 -3.34 21.46 12.42
CA ALA A 443 -2.48 22.56 12.85
C ALA A 443 -2.54 22.73 14.37
N LEU A 444 -1.40 22.96 15.02
CA LEU A 444 -1.38 23.37 16.43
C LEU A 444 -1.69 24.86 16.54
N THR A 445 -2.47 25.25 17.54
CA THR A 445 -2.65 26.68 17.86
C THR A 445 -1.31 27.29 18.29
N PRO A 446 -1.08 28.60 18.06
CA PRO A 446 0.21 29.23 18.40
C PRO A 446 0.58 29.13 19.88
N ASP A 447 -0.42 29.14 20.76
CA ASP A 447 -0.28 28.99 22.22
C ASP A 447 -0.17 27.53 22.69
N ARG A 448 -0.21 26.57 21.77
CA ARG A 448 -0.18 25.12 22.02
C ARG A 448 -1.31 24.59 22.91
N THR A 449 -2.39 25.36 23.09
CA THR A 449 -3.53 24.91 23.92
C THR A 449 -4.52 24.04 23.14
N GLY A 450 -4.42 23.98 21.82
CA GLY A 450 -5.31 23.18 20.99
C GLY A 450 -4.69 22.65 19.70
N LEU A 451 -5.28 21.56 19.21
CA LEU A 451 -5.02 20.98 17.90
C LEU A 451 -6.24 21.20 17.02
N LEU A 452 -6.08 21.98 15.95
CA LEU A 452 -7.06 22.10 14.88
C LEU A 452 -7.00 20.86 14.00
N TYR A 453 -8.16 20.34 13.61
CA TYR A 453 -8.27 19.27 12.63
C TYR A 453 -9.44 19.49 11.67
N VAL A 454 -9.24 19.06 10.43
CA VAL A 454 -10.22 19.17 9.35
C VAL A 454 -10.98 17.88 9.16
N GLU A 455 -12.30 17.99 8.99
CA GLU A 455 -13.15 16.91 8.51
C GLU A 455 -13.73 17.30 7.15
N THR A 456 -13.08 16.84 6.08
CA THR A 456 -13.43 17.17 4.69
C THR A 456 -14.84 16.72 4.36
N GLY A 457 -15.23 15.52 4.80
CA GLY A 457 -16.57 14.98 4.61
C GLY A 457 -17.63 15.63 5.50
N ALA A 458 -17.26 16.43 6.50
CA ALA A 458 -18.19 17.19 7.35
C ALA A 458 -18.20 18.70 7.06
N TYR A 459 -17.34 19.18 6.16
CA TYR A 459 -17.21 20.60 5.82
C TYR A 459 -16.91 21.45 7.07
N SER A 460 -15.98 21.00 7.91
CA SER A 460 -15.72 21.63 9.20
C SER A 460 -14.27 21.57 9.65
N ILE A 461 -13.92 22.53 10.50
CA ILE A 461 -12.68 22.60 11.27
C ILE A 461 -13.06 22.63 12.74
N SER A 462 -12.43 21.77 13.53
CA SER A 462 -12.66 21.65 14.97
C SER A 462 -11.36 21.77 15.73
N LYS A 463 -11.41 22.24 16.98
CA LYS A 463 -10.28 22.29 17.91
C LYS A 463 -10.43 21.19 18.97
N LEU A 464 -9.44 20.32 19.09
CA LEU A 464 -9.24 19.49 20.28
C LEU A 464 -8.42 20.28 21.30
N CYS A 465 -9.01 20.58 22.46
CA CYS A 465 -8.29 21.26 23.54
C CYS A 465 -7.24 20.31 24.15
N LEU A 466 -5.97 20.71 24.12
CA LEU A 466 -4.85 19.90 24.61
C LEU A 466 -4.52 20.19 26.08
N THR A 467 -4.86 21.39 26.58
CA THR A 467 -4.57 21.82 27.94
C THR A 467 -5.78 22.55 28.57
N GLY A 468 -5.66 22.89 29.86
CA GLY A 468 -6.68 23.63 30.62
C GLY A 468 -7.89 22.80 31.04
N GLU A 469 -8.92 23.46 31.60
CA GLU A 469 -10.11 22.78 32.14
C GLU A 469 -10.93 22.02 31.09
N GLN A 470 -10.78 22.39 29.81
CA GLN A 470 -11.48 21.75 28.70
C GLN A 470 -10.61 20.68 28.00
N GLN A 471 -9.47 20.28 28.57
CA GLN A 471 -8.58 19.28 27.96
C GLN A 471 -9.34 18.02 27.52
N GLY A 472 -9.07 17.55 26.31
CA GLY A 472 -9.72 16.40 25.67
C GLY A 472 -11.08 16.73 25.02
N ARG A 473 -11.66 17.90 25.25
CA ARG A 473 -12.91 18.32 24.60
C ARG A 473 -12.67 18.88 23.20
N THR A 474 -13.69 18.73 22.37
CA THR A 474 -13.73 19.28 21.01
C THR A 474 -14.66 20.48 20.96
N VAL A 475 -14.18 21.55 20.35
CA VAL A 475 -14.93 22.79 20.13
C VAL A 475 -14.97 23.09 18.63
N PRO A 476 -16.14 23.42 18.04
CA PRO A 476 -16.20 23.80 16.64
C PRO A 476 -15.49 25.13 16.41
N VAL A 477 -14.70 25.23 15.34
CA VAL A 477 -14.03 26.47 14.92
C VAL A 477 -14.73 27.01 13.68
N ARG A 478 -14.91 26.17 12.67
CA ARG A 478 -15.67 26.47 11.46
C ARG A 478 -16.59 25.30 11.15
N ALA A 479 -17.85 25.57 10.90
CA ALA A 479 -18.83 24.54 10.55
C ALA A 479 -19.57 24.92 9.27
N ASN A 480 -20.05 23.92 8.53
CA ASN A 480 -20.84 24.10 7.32
C ASN A 480 -20.13 24.95 6.26
N LEU A 481 -18.84 24.68 6.01
CA LEU A 481 -18.03 25.38 5.00
C LEU A 481 -18.65 25.26 3.59
N PRO A 482 -18.40 26.24 2.70
CA PRO A 482 -18.94 26.27 1.34
C PRO A 482 -18.25 25.29 0.37
N GLY A 483 -17.18 24.63 0.80
CA GLY A 483 -16.41 23.69 0.00
C GLY A 483 -15.81 22.59 0.85
N PHE A 484 -15.01 21.71 0.23
CA PHE A 484 -14.31 20.60 0.87
C PHE A 484 -12.96 21.09 1.44
N PRO A 485 -12.83 21.33 2.77
CA PRO A 485 -11.57 21.76 3.37
C PRO A 485 -10.54 20.63 3.34
N ASP A 486 -9.26 21.00 3.27
CA ASP A 486 -8.15 20.05 3.20
C ASP A 486 -7.00 20.37 4.18
N ASN A 487 -5.73 20.30 3.78
CA ASN A 487 -4.60 20.54 4.68
C ASN A 487 -4.64 21.92 5.34
N LEU A 488 -4.15 22.00 6.58
CA LEU A 488 -3.98 23.25 7.31
C LEU A 488 -2.49 23.62 7.29
N SER A 489 -2.17 24.85 6.92
CA SER A 489 -0.81 25.36 7.07
C SER A 489 -0.49 25.57 8.55
N ARG A 490 0.79 25.53 8.90
CA ARG A 490 1.25 26.07 10.18
C ARG A 490 0.83 27.54 10.31
N PHE A 491 0.54 27.99 11.53
CA PHE A 491 0.33 29.40 11.81
C PHE A 491 1.61 30.20 11.55
N THR A 492 1.53 31.17 10.64
CA THR A 492 2.60 32.13 10.34
C THR A 492 2.01 33.53 10.37
N GLY A 493 2.61 34.46 11.12
CA GLY A 493 2.09 35.83 11.23
C GLY A 493 0.65 35.91 11.77
N GLY A 494 0.23 34.92 12.57
CA GLY A 494 -1.14 34.82 13.07
C GLY A 494 -2.16 34.24 12.09
N ARG A 495 -1.74 33.81 10.90
CA ARG A 495 -2.60 33.23 9.86
C ARG A 495 -2.36 31.73 9.70
N CYS A 496 -3.43 30.96 9.65
CA CYS A 496 -3.42 29.55 9.22
C CYS A 496 -4.29 29.44 7.97
N TRP A 497 -3.69 28.98 6.87
CA TRP A 497 -4.38 28.80 5.59
C TRP A 497 -4.90 27.38 5.46
N PHE A 498 -6.05 27.23 4.81
CA PHE A 498 -6.52 25.96 4.29
C PHE A 498 -7.18 26.16 2.92
N PRO A 499 -7.00 25.23 1.98
CA PRO A 499 -7.70 25.29 0.72
C PRO A 499 -9.10 24.67 0.81
N LEU A 500 -9.97 25.06 -0.11
CA LEU A 500 -11.21 24.36 -0.41
C LEU A 500 -11.03 23.68 -1.78
N THR A 501 -10.86 22.36 -1.80
CA THR A 501 -10.52 21.60 -3.02
C THR A 501 -11.54 21.79 -4.12
N ASN A 502 -12.82 21.74 -3.76
CA ASN A 502 -13.94 22.06 -4.65
C ASN A 502 -15.07 22.74 -3.87
N PRO A 503 -15.90 23.55 -4.54
CA PRO A 503 -17.15 24.03 -3.96
C PRO A 503 -18.09 22.87 -3.63
N ARG A 504 -18.96 23.08 -2.65
CA ARG A 504 -19.99 22.08 -2.32
C ARG A 504 -20.96 21.94 -3.47
N ASN A 505 -21.18 20.68 -3.85
CA ASN A 505 -22.13 20.34 -4.89
C ASN A 505 -23.48 19.92 -4.26
N PRO A 506 -24.58 20.67 -4.47
CA PRO A 506 -25.90 20.33 -3.91
C PRO A 506 -26.45 18.97 -4.37
N ALA A 507 -26.00 18.43 -5.51
CA ALA A 507 -26.38 17.09 -5.94
C ALA A 507 -25.64 16.01 -5.14
N LEU A 508 -24.35 16.22 -4.85
CA LEU A 508 -23.55 15.32 -4.01
C LEU A 508 -24.06 15.31 -2.57
N ASP A 509 -24.41 16.47 -2.01
CA ASP A 509 -25.01 16.55 -0.68
C ASP A 509 -26.36 15.83 -0.59
N ARG A 510 -27.16 15.87 -1.67
CA ARG A 510 -28.43 15.13 -1.73
C ARG A 510 -28.21 13.61 -1.72
N LEU A 511 -27.14 13.11 -2.33
CA LEU A 511 -26.79 11.67 -2.30
C LEU A 511 -26.61 11.15 -0.87
N ALA A 512 -26.18 11.99 0.08
CA ALA A 512 -26.02 11.62 1.49
C ALA A 512 -27.31 11.11 2.15
N THR A 513 -28.47 11.59 1.66
CA THR A 513 -29.81 11.20 2.14
C THR A 513 -30.50 10.16 1.25
N MET A 514 -29.94 9.84 0.09
CA MET A 514 -30.54 8.87 -0.82
C MET A 514 -30.33 7.41 -0.33
N PRO A 515 -31.21 6.48 -0.75
CA PRO A 515 -31.03 5.06 -0.48
C PRO A 515 -29.64 4.58 -0.91
N GLY A 516 -28.99 3.74 -0.09
CA GLY A 516 -27.62 3.30 -0.32
C GLY A 516 -27.40 2.61 -1.68
N ILE A 517 -28.43 1.97 -2.25
CA ILE A 517 -28.36 1.38 -3.60
C ILE A 517 -28.01 2.42 -4.69
N VAL A 518 -28.53 3.65 -4.58
CA VAL A 518 -28.25 4.73 -5.54
C VAL A 518 -26.77 5.09 -5.49
N ARG A 519 -26.21 5.23 -4.28
CA ARG A 519 -24.79 5.53 -4.09
C ARG A 519 -23.87 4.40 -4.56
N LYS A 520 -24.27 3.14 -4.35
CA LYS A 520 -23.55 1.97 -4.91
C LYS A 520 -23.56 1.99 -6.44
N LEU A 521 -24.66 2.39 -7.07
CA LEU A 521 -24.72 2.53 -8.53
C LEU A 521 -23.78 3.65 -9.01
N VAL A 522 -23.86 4.85 -8.41
CA VAL A 522 -22.96 5.98 -8.72
C VAL A 522 -21.49 5.58 -8.56
N TRP A 523 -21.17 4.87 -7.49
CA TRP A 523 -19.82 4.38 -7.23
C TRP A 523 -19.33 3.39 -8.28
N ASN A 524 -20.18 2.54 -8.83
CA ASN A 524 -19.77 1.59 -9.85
C ASN A 524 -19.67 2.19 -11.27
N ILE A 525 -19.98 3.48 -11.44
CA ILE A 525 -19.76 4.19 -12.72
C ILE A 525 -18.25 4.36 -12.94
N PRO A 526 -17.71 4.00 -14.12
CA PRO A 526 -16.32 4.26 -14.50
C PRO A 526 -15.96 5.74 -14.33
N ASP A 527 -14.74 6.02 -13.84
CA ASP A 527 -14.35 7.39 -13.49
C ASP A 527 -14.35 8.34 -14.69
N SER A 528 -14.13 7.82 -15.91
CA SER A 528 -14.22 8.59 -17.17
C SER A 528 -15.62 9.10 -17.52
N LEU A 529 -16.66 8.56 -16.88
CA LEU A 529 -18.06 8.95 -17.08
C LEU A 529 -18.62 9.77 -15.91
N GLN A 530 -17.84 9.96 -14.84
CA GLN A 530 -18.27 10.79 -13.72
C GLN A 530 -18.11 12.27 -14.09
N PRO A 531 -19.00 13.17 -13.61
CA PRO A 531 -18.88 14.60 -13.86
C PRO A 531 -17.54 15.14 -13.35
N GLU A 532 -16.85 15.94 -14.17
CA GLU A 532 -15.65 16.64 -13.69
C GLU A 532 -16.04 17.66 -12.61
N PRO A 533 -15.31 17.69 -11.47
CA PRO A 533 -15.48 18.74 -10.48
C PRO A 533 -15.17 20.12 -11.06
N GLU A 534 -15.75 21.15 -10.46
CA GLU A 534 -15.45 22.54 -10.81
C GLU A 534 -13.97 22.85 -10.56
N LYS A 535 -13.31 23.42 -11.57
CA LYS A 535 -11.88 23.79 -11.53
C LYS A 535 -11.74 25.20 -10.97
N THR A 536 -11.62 25.29 -9.65
CA THR A 536 -11.40 26.55 -8.93
C THR A 536 -10.08 26.53 -8.16
N VAL A 537 -9.58 27.72 -7.82
CA VAL A 537 -8.50 27.95 -6.86
C VAL A 537 -9.13 28.69 -5.69
N TRP A 538 -9.13 28.07 -4.52
CA TRP A 538 -9.77 28.63 -3.33
C TRP A 538 -8.96 28.29 -2.07
N ALA A 539 -8.55 29.32 -1.32
CA ALA A 539 -7.93 29.19 -0.01
C ALA A 539 -8.39 30.30 0.93
N ILE A 540 -8.51 29.96 2.21
CA ILE A 540 -8.99 30.86 3.28
C ILE A 540 -7.94 30.87 4.40
N ALA A 541 -7.59 32.06 4.88
CA ALA A 541 -6.79 32.24 6.08
C ALA A 541 -7.69 32.49 7.29
N ILE A 542 -7.36 31.85 8.41
CA ILE A 542 -8.00 32.09 9.71
C ILE A 542 -7.00 32.54 10.77
N ASP A 543 -7.48 33.35 11.71
CA ASP A 543 -6.77 33.66 12.96
C ASP A 543 -6.89 32.50 13.97
N PRO A 544 -6.18 32.56 15.13
CA PRO A 544 -6.26 31.52 16.16
C PRO A 544 -7.67 31.31 16.77
N ASP A 545 -8.54 32.31 16.66
CA ASP A 545 -9.93 32.24 17.12
C ASP A 545 -10.87 31.64 16.05
N GLY A 546 -10.37 31.45 14.82
CA GLY A 546 -11.09 30.86 13.70
C GLY A 546 -11.80 31.88 12.80
N HIS A 547 -11.59 33.18 12.97
CA HIS A 547 -12.15 34.20 12.09
C HIS A 547 -11.39 34.24 10.77
N THR A 548 -12.11 34.40 9.68
CA THR A 548 -11.50 34.62 8.36
C THR A 548 -10.79 35.97 8.36
N VAL A 549 -9.49 35.96 8.07
CA VAL A 549 -8.64 37.17 7.96
C VAL A 549 -8.19 37.44 6.54
N ASP A 550 -8.24 36.44 5.66
CA ASP A 550 -7.91 36.56 4.25
C ASP A 550 -8.58 35.44 3.44
N GLU A 551 -8.77 35.66 2.14
CA GLU A 551 -9.41 34.71 1.23
C GLU A 551 -9.02 35.00 -0.23
N ILE A 552 -8.63 33.95 -0.95
CA ILE A 552 -8.48 33.97 -2.41
C ILE A 552 -9.49 33.01 -3.04
N HIS A 553 -10.20 33.44 -4.08
CA HIS A 553 -11.15 32.59 -4.79
C HIS A 553 -11.25 33.02 -6.25
N GLY A 554 -10.87 32.15 -7.18
CA GLY A 554 -10.85 32.46 -8.60
C GLY A 554 -10.54 31.25 -9.47
N THR A 555 -10.22 31.48 -10.74
CA THR A 555 -9.89 30.42 -11.70
C THR A 555 -8.51 30.63 -12.30
N HIS A 556 -7.81 29.54 -12.61
CA HIS A 556 -6.50 29.57 -13.26
C HIS A 556 -6.44 28.52 -14.37
N PRO A 557 -5.87 28.82 -15.55
CA PRO A 557 -5.89 27.90 -16.69
C PRO A 557 -5.11 26.60 -16.47
N ASN A 558 -4.04 26.64 -15.66
CA ASN A 558 -3.11 25.53 -15.47
C ASN A 558 -3.13 24.96 -14.04
N PHE A 559 -3.99 25.47 -13.15
CA PHE A 559 -4.01 25.06 -11.75
C PHE A 559 -5.43 25.11 -11.18
N HIS A 560 -5.79 24.10 -10.38
CA HIS A 560 -7.08 24.01 -9.70
C HIS A 560 -7.02 22.98 -8.56
N THR A 561 -8.05 22.93 -7.72
CA THR A 561 -8.22 21.90 -6.68
C THR A 561 -7.02 21.83 -5.75
N ALA A 562 -6.71 22.97 -5.13
CA ALA A 562 -5.65 23.03 -4.13
C ALA A 562 -5.98 22.13 -2.93
N THR A 563 -4.99 21.38 -2.46
CA THR A 563 -5.06 20.52 -1.26
C THR A 563 -4.08 20.98 -0.19
N GLY A 564 -2.95 21.57 -0.58
CA GLY A 564 -1.96 22.17 0.31
C GLY A 564 -1.70 23.64 0.00
N VAL A 565 -1.29 24.38 1.02
CA VAL A 565 -1.04 25.83 0.93
C VAL A 565 -0.03 26.28 1.98
N VAL A 566 0.91 27.13 1.59
CA VAL A 566 1.83 27.80 2.52
C VAL A 566 2.06 29.26 2.13
N GLU A 567 2.08 30.14 3.13
CA GLU A 567 2.42 31.55 2.98
C GLU A 567 3.89 31.78 3.40
N THR A 568 4.68 32.40 2.53
CA THR A 568 6.04 32.86 2.86
C THR A 568 6.48 34.01 1.96
N GLY A 569 7.19 34.98 2.53
CA GLY A 569 7.74 36.11 1.76
C GLY A 569 6.70 36.95 1.02
N GLY A 570 5.49 37.12 1.58
CA GLY A 570 4.39 37.87 0.95
C GLY A 570 3.71 37.13 -0.21
N ARG A 571 4.01 35.83 -0.38
CA ARG A 571 3.45 35.00 -1.45
C ARG A 571 2.77 33.77 -0.89
N LEU A 572 1.79 33.28 -1.64
CA LEU A 572 1.07 32.05 -1.36
C LEU A 572 1.47 30.98 -2.38
N TYR A 573 1.81 29.79 -1.88
CA TYR A 573 2.17 28.65 -2.69
C TYR A 573 1.13 27.55 -2.51
N LEU A 574 0.55 27.07 -3.60
CA LEU A 574 -0.53 26.07 -3.59
C LEU A 574 -0.07 24.77 -4.27
N ALA A 575 -0.41 23.64 -3.66
CA ALA A 575 -0.19 22.30 -4.17
C ALA A 575 -1.52 21.63 -4.55
N SER A 576 -1.49 20.75 -5.55
CA SER A 576 -2.67 20.02 -6.03
C SER A 576 -2.28 18.65 -6.62
N PRO A 577 -2.88 17.53 -6.17
CA PRO A 577 -2.64 16.22 -6.74
C PRO A 577 -3.21 16.09 -8.17
N ARG A 578 -4.01 17.08 -8.61
CA ARG A 578 -4.62 17.12 -9.94
C ARG A 578 -3.79 17.89 -10.96
N CYS A 579 -2.89 18.77 -10.52
CA CYS A 579 -2.07 19.62 -11.37
C CYS A 579 -0.59 19.21 -11.28
N ARG A 580 0.20 19.34 -12.35
CA ARG A 580 1.61 18.90 -12.33
C ARG A 580 2.46 19.73 -11.37
N ASP A 581 2.18 21.02 -11.29
CA ASP A 581 3.10 22.05 -10.79
C ASP A 581 2.49 22.82 -9.61
N LEU A 582 3.29 23.61 -8.89
CA LEU A 582 2.78 24.53 -7.86
C LEU A 582 2.22 25.81 -8.51
N LEU A 583 1.28 26.46 -7.84
CA LEU A 583 0.86 27.83 -8.15
C LEU A 583 1.39 28.79 -7.09
N GLU A 584 2.14 29.80 -7.52
CA GLU A 584 2.58 30.94 -6.71
C GLU A 584 1.65 32.14 -6.99
N LEU A 585 1.18 32.80 -5.94
CA LEU A 585 0.38 34.03 -5.99
C LEU A 585 1.02 35.10 -5.10
N ASP A 586 1.10 36.32 -5.60
CA ASP A 586 1.60 37.48 -4.86
C ASP A 586 0.48 38.14 -4.05
N LEU A 587 0.60 38.15 -2.72
CA LEU A 587 -0.40 38.77 -1.83
C LEU A 587 -0.18 40.28 -1.69
N GLY A 588 0.89 40.84 -2.28
CA GLY A 588 1.33 42.22 -2.09
C GLY A 588 2.08 42.44 -0.78
N GLU A 589 2.68 43.63 -0.60
CA GLU A 589 3.31 43.99 0.68
C GLU A 589 2.25 44.01 1.80
N ALA A 590 2.26 42.99 2.66
CA ALA A 590 1.71 43.09 3.99
C ALA A 590 2.49 44.22 4.70
N GLY A 591 1.86 45.39 4.84
CA GLY A 591 2.43 46.49 5.62
C GLY A 591 2.78 45.99 7.02
N LEU A 592 4.07 45.83 7.28
CA LEU A 592 4.64 45.53 8.59
C LEU A 592 4.36 46.65 9.59
#